data_AF-A4GJ43-F1
#
_entry.id   AF-A4GJ43-F1
#
_cell.length_a   1.000
_cell.length_b   1.000
_cell.length_c   1.000
_cell.angle_alpha   90.00
_cell.angle_beta   90.00
_cell.angle_gamma   90.00
#
_symmetry.space_group_name_H-M   'P 1'
#
loop_
_entity.id
_entity.type
_entity.pdbx_description
1 polymer ?
#
loop_
_entity_poly.entity_id
_entity_poly.type
_entity_poly.pdbx_seq_one_letter_code
_entity_poly.pdbx_strand_id
1 'polypeptide(L)'
;MKKRMVLIFIVFTIFFLTSCTSNSIILPKTLQGMVKSYTVNDNGTVEILGQDMTTEPMHWLYIECDHWSGCYMRCQGKVKSCKKVVIDYKLDVDHIISDNVKNN
;
A
#
# COMPACT_ATOMS: atom_id res chain seq x y z
N MET A 1 -43.72 12.21 -7.31
CA MET A 1 -42.78 11.08 -7.52
C MET A 1 -41.41 11.53 -8.04
N LYS A 2 -41.30 12.31 -9.13
CA LYS A 2 -40.01 12.84 -9.66
C LYS A 2 -39.11 13.52 -8.61
N LYS A 3 -39.65 14.45 -7.81
CA LYS A 3 -38.86 15.19 -6.79
C LYS A 3 -38.29 14.29 -5.68
N ARG A 4 -39.01 13.22 -5.32
CA ARG A 4 -38.60 12.26 -4.29
C ARG A 4 -37.52 11.31 -4.81
N MET A 5 -37.59 10.93 -6.08
CA MET A 5 -36.54 10.13 -6.74
C MET A 5 -35.24 10.94 -6.89
N VAL A 6 -35.33 12.21 -7.29
CA VAL A 6 -34.16 13.11 -7.39
C VAL A 6 -33.49 13.31 -6.03
N LEU A 7 -34.26 13.48 -4.95
CA LEU A 7 -33.71 13.58 -3.59
C LEU A 7 -32.96 12.32 -3.17
N ILE A 8 -33.48 11.13 -3.50
CA ILE A 8 -32.80 9.86 -3.21
C ILE A 8 -31.48 9.75 -3.98
N PHE A 9 -31.47 10.12 -5.26
CA PHE A 9 -30.25 10.13 -6.07
C PHE A 9 -29.18 11.07 -5.50
N ILE A 10 -29.57 12.28 -5.09
CA ILE A 10 -28.64 13.26 -4.50
C ILE A 10 -28.02 12.72 -3.21
N VAL A 11 -28.82 12.12 -2.32
CA VAL A 11 -28.32 11.51 -1.07
C VAL A 11 -27.35 10.36 -1.37
N PHE A 12 -27.68 9.50 -2.33
CA PHE A 12 -26.82 8.38 -2.74
C PHE A 12 -25.48 8.88 -3.30
N THR A 13 -25.50 9.92 -4.15
CA THR A 13 -24.26 10.51 -4.69
C THR A 13 -23.38 11.15 -3.62
N ILE A 14 -23.98 11.79 -2.60
CA ILE A 14 -23.22 12.39 -1.49
C ILE A 14 -22.59 11.30 -0.62
N PHE A 15 -23.29 10.20 -0.39
CA PHE A 15 -22.79 9.06 0.39
C PHE A 15 -21.56 8.40 -0.25
N PHE A 16 -21.54 8.27 -1.58
CA PHE A 16 -20.39 7.73 -2.31
C PHE A 16 -19.20 8.70 -2.39
N LEU A 17 -19.45 10.00 -2.42
CA LEU A 17 -18.39 11.02 -2.41
C LEU A 17 -17.64 11.06 -1.06
N THR A 18 -18.30 10.67 0.03
CA THR A 18 -17.70 10.65 1.38
C THR A 18 -16.90 9.39 1.71
N SER A 19 -16.88 8.37 0.84
CA SER A 19 -16.13 7.13 1.09
C SER A 19 -14.61 7.26 0.88
N CYS A 20 -14.12 8.44 0.50
CA CYS A 20 -12.68 8.69 0.40
C CYS A 20 -12.11 9.18 1.75
N THR A 21 -11.99 8.29 2.73
CA THR A 21 -11.03 8.42 3.84
C THR A 21 -10.89 7.04 4.48
N SER A 22 -9.73 6.46 4.73
CA SER A 22 -8.40 6.99 4.97
C SER A 22 -7.40 5.95 4.47
N ASN A 23 -6.24 6.39 3.98
CA ASN A 23 -5.12 5.49 3.67
C ASN A 23 -4.63 4.85 4.98
N SER A 24 -5.32 3.82 5.45
CA SER A 24 -4.80 2.94 6.48
C SER A 24 -3.66 2.18 5.83
N ILE A 25 -2.44 2.65 6.05
CA ILE A 25 -1.24 1.87 5.80
C ILE A 25 -1.32 0.71 6.79
N ILE A 26 -1.86 -0.41 6.33
CA ILE A 26 -1.91 -1.68 7.07
C ILE A 26 -0.51 -2.28 6.98
N LEU A 27 0.48 -1.64 7.59
CA LEU A 27 1.67 -2.37 7.97
C LEU A 27 1.48 -2.78 9.43
N PRO A 28 1.30 -4.08 9.73
CA PRO A 28 1.17 -4.55 11.09
C PRO A 28 2.34 -4.00 11.89
N LYS A 29 2.01 -3.44 13.06
CA LYS A 29 2.93 -2.84 14.02
C LYS A 29 3.99 -3.87 14.39
N THR A 30 5.08 -3.89 13.61
CA THR A 30 6.34 -4.63 13.76
C THR A 30 6.23 -5.98 14.48
N LEU A 31 6.34 -7.09 13.74
CA LEU A 31 6.60 -8.40 14.34
C LEU A 31 7.83 -8.32 15.27
N GLN A 32 7.58 -8.18 16.58
CA GLN A 32 8.62 -8.16 17.60
C GLN A 32 9.33 -9.50 17.59
N GLY A 33 10.56 -9.53 17.05
CA GLY A 33 11.41 -10.72 17.01
C GLY A 33 12.01 -11.03 15.63
N MET A 34 11.55 -10.40 14.56
CA MET A 34 12.18 -10.53 13.25
C MET A 34 13.39 -9.59 13.17
N VAL A 35 14.56 -10.11 12.78
CA VAL A 35 15.73 -9.30 12.43
C VAL A 35 15.24 -8.25 11.43
N LYS A 36 15.15 -6.99 11.84
CA LYS A 36 14.59 -5.92 11.02
C LYS A 36 15.48 -5.77 9.78
N SER A 37 15.08 -6.39 8.68
CA SER A 37 15.72 -6.28 7.37
C SER A 37 15.25 -5.04 6.62
N TYR A 38 14.39 -4.23 7.24
CA TYR A 38 13.79 -3.04 6.68
C TYR A 38 13.45 -2.02 7.76
N THR A 39 13.32 -0.75 7.36
CA THR A 39 12.77 0.34 8.16
C THR A 39 11.55 0.93 7.47
N VAL A 40 10.74 1.70 8.19
CA VAL A 40 9.60 2.42 7.62
C VAL A 40 9.83 3.90 7.82
N ASN A 41 9.82 4.68 6.74
CA ASN A 41 9.99 6.13 6.83
C ASN A 41 8.67 6.84 7.21
N ASP A 42 8.75 8.14 7.47
CA ASP A 42 7.59 8.96 7.89
C ASP A 42 6.46 9.00 6.85
N ASN A 43 6.79 8.71 5.58
CA ASN A 43 5.82 8.64 4.49
C ASN A 43 5.20 7.24 4.34
N GLY A 44 5.55 6.28 5.22
CA GLY A 44 5.08 4.90 5.19
C GLY A 44 5.71 4.02 4.11
N THR A 45 6.87 4.40 3.56
CA THR A 45 7.66 3.52 2.67
C THR A 45 8.45 2.51 3.48
N VAL A 46 8.41 1.26 3.06
CA VAL A 46 9.32 0.19 3.51
C VAL A 46 10.67 0.34 2.81
N GLU A 47 11.72 0.69 3.53
CA GLU A 47 13.09 0.81 3.02
C GLU A 47 13.93 -0.40 3.46
N ILE A 48 14.54 -1.11 2.50
CA ILE A 48 15.31 -2.32 2.81
C ILE A 48 16.70 -1.96 3.36
N LEU A 49 17.05 -2.45 4.56
CA LEU A 49 18.36 -2.16 5.16
C LEU A 49 19.51 -2.82 4.39
N GLY A 50 20.67 -2.16 4.38
CA GLY A 50 21.88 -2.66 3.70
C GLY A 50 21.90 -2.43 2.19
N GLN A 51 20.99 -1.60 1.67
CA GLN A 51 20.96 -1.17 0.26
C GLN A 51 21.05 0.35 0.19
N ASP A 52 21.55 0.88 -0.93
CA ASP A 52 21.63 2.31 -1.15
C ASP A 52 20.29 2.83 -1.69
N MET A 53 19.52 3.49 -0.82
CA MET A 53 18.21 4.03 -1.17
C MET A 53 18.27 5.08 -2.29
N THR A 54 19.42 5.72 -2.54
CA THR A 54 19.50 6.72 -3.63
C THR A 54 19.50 6.09 -5.02
N THR A 55 19.87 4.81 -5.13
CA THR A 55 19.98 4.09 -6.40
C THR A 55 18.90 3.02 -6.57
N GLU A 56 18.36 2.50 -5.48
CA GLU A 56 17.35 1.46 -5.53
C GLU A 56 15.96 2.01 -5.93
N PRO A 57 15.23 1.30 -6.80
CA PRO A 57 13.93 1.74 -7.28
C PRO A 57 12.83 1.66 -6.22
N MET A 58 11.79 2.45 -6.43
CA MET A 58 10.52 2.33 -5.71
C MET A 58 9.59 1.31 -6.37
N HIS A 59 8.87 0.58 -5.54
CA HIS A 59 7.94 -0.48 -5.91
C HIS A 59 6.64 -0.33 -5.14
N TRP A 60 5.54 -0.55 -5.84
CA TRP A 60 4.20 -0.68 -5.25
C TRP A 60 3.83 -2.16 -5.28
N LEU A 61 3.57 -2.72 -4.10
CA LEU A 61 3.13 -4.09 -3.94
C LEU A 61 1.65 -4.06 -3.59
N TYR A 62 0.84 -4.80 -4.35
CA TYR A 62 -0.52 -5.07 -3.95
C TYR A 62 -0.51 -6.27 -2.99
N ILE A 63 -1.06 -6.06 -1.81
CA ILE A 63 -1.15 -7.04 -0.74
C ILE A 63 -2.61 -7.27 -0.38
N GLU A 64 -2.94 -8.53 -0.11
CA GLU A 64 -4.25 -8.86 0.43
C GLU A 64 -4.36 -8.33 1.87
N CYS A 65 -5.46 -7.63 2.17
CA CYS A 65 -5.72 -7.04 3.47
C CYS A 65 -7.24 -7.00 3.72
N ASP A 66 -7.67 -6.65 4.94
CA ASP A 66 -9.09 -6.54 5.31
C ASP A 66 -9.76 -5.27 4.72
N HIS A 67 -9.60 -5.11 3.40
CA HIS A 67 -10.21 -4.09 2.58
C HIS A 67 -10.67 -4.71 1.26
N TRP A 68 -11.88 -4.36 0.84
CA TRP A 68 -12.56 -4.94 -0.33
C TRP A 68 -11.81 -4.76 -1.66
N SER A 69 -10.90 -3.79 -1.75
CA SER A 69 -10.06 -3.54 -2.93
C SER A 69 -8.58 -3.85 -2.70
N GLY A 70 -8.25 -4.63 -1.66
CA GLY A 70 -6.87 -4.88 -1.23
C GLY A 70 -6.13 -3.61 -0.78
N CYS A 71 -4.83 -3.76 -0.51
CA CYS A 71 -3.97 -2.68 -0.04
C CYS A 71 -2.73 -2.52 -0.93
N TYR A 72 -2.21 -1.29 -1.00
CA TYR A 72 -0.96 -0.99 -1.67
C TYR A 72 0.11 -0.66 -0.64
N MET A 73 1.25 -1.35 -0.73
CA MET A 73 2.44 -1.10 0.08
C MET A 73 3.54 -0.51 -0.80
N ARG A 74 4.13 0.60 -0.36
CA ARG A 74 5.30 1.18 -1.02
C ARG A 74 6.57 0.62 -0.43
N CYS A 75 7.47 0.10 -1.26
CA CYS A 75 8.75 -0.45 -0.87
C CYS A 75 9.87 0.10 -1.75
N GLN A 76 11.01 0.44 -1.15
CA GLN A 76 12.21 0.93 -1.83
C GLN A 76 13.37 -0.02 -1.55
N GLY A 77 13.98 -0.53 -2.62
CA GLY A 77 14.95 -1.61 -2.56
C GLY A 77 14.71 -2.67 -3.63
N LYS A 78 15.53 -3.71 -3.63
CA LYS A 78 15.40 -4.83 -4.57
C LYS A 78 14.02 -5.50 -4.45
N VAL A 79 13.34 -5.71 -5.57
CA VAL A 79 12.03 -6.40 -5.67
C VAL A 79 11.95 -7.68 -4.82
N LYS A 80 12.98 -8.53 -4.85
CA LYS A 80 13.01 -9.79 -4.08
C LYS A 80 12.97 -9.55 -2.56
N SER A 81 13.66 -8.52 -2.09
CA SER A 81 13.63 -8.12 -0.68
C SER A 81 12.26 -7.55 -0.30
N CYS A 82 11.67 -6.72 -1.15
CA CYS A 82 10.32 -6.20 -0.95
C CYS A 82 9.25 -7.30 -0.88
N LYS A 83 9.33 -8.31 -1.77
CA LYS A 83 8.48 -9.51 -1.69
C LYS A 83 8.66 -10.25 -0.38
N LYS A 84 9.91 -10.42 0.04
CA LYS A 84 10.25 -11.14 1.27
C LYS A 84 9.63 -10.48 2.50
N VAL A 85 9.58 -9.15 2.57
CA VAL A 85 8.89 -8.44 3.65
C VAL A 85 7.42 -8.89 3.72
N VAL A 86 6.68 -8.88 2.61
CA VAL A 86 5.26 -9.25 2.59
C VAL A 86 5.05 -10.72 3.00
N ILE A 87 5.87 -11.64 2.46
CA ILE A 87 5.81 -13.07 2.78
C ILE A 87 6.11 -13.32 4.26
N ASP A 88 7.11 -12.64 4.81
CA ASP A 88 7.50 -12.77 6.22
C ASP A 88 6.36 -12.26 7.15
N TYR A 89 5.47 -11.39 6.65
CA TYR A 89 4.22 -10.96 7.30
C TYR A 89 3.03 -11.91 7.11
N LYS A 90 3.21 -13.06 6.43
CA LYS A 90 2.14 -14.01 6.05
C LYS A 90 1.02 -13.37 5.23
N LEU A 91 1.36 -12.36 4.44
CA LEU A 91 0.44 -11.74 3.49
C LEU A 91 0.73 -12.30 2.09
N ASP A 92 -0.32 -12.51 1.30
CA ASP A 92 -0.16 -12.93 -0.09
C ASP A 92 0.09 -11.71 -0.99
N VAL A 93 1.08 -11.84 -1.89
CA VAL A 93 1.41 -10.83 -2.89
C VAL A 93 0.71 -11.20 -4.18
N ASP A 94 -0.29 -10.43 -4.58
CA ASP A 94 -1.03 -10.70 -5.81
C ASP A 94 -0.30 -10.10 -7.03
N HIS A 95 0.24 -8.88 -6.91
CA HIS A 95 0.94 -8.22 -8.02
C HIS A 95 1.93 -7.12 -7.56
N ILE A 96 2.97 -6.89 -8.37
CA ILE A 96 3.98 -5.84 -8.13
C ILE A 96 4.04 -4.90 -9.32
N ILE A 97 3.92 -3.61 -9.03
CA ILE A 97 4.12 -2.51 -9.97
C ILE A 97 5.46 -1.87 -9.62
N SER A 98 6.45 -2.04 -10.49
CA SER A 98 7.76 -1.37 -10.37
C SER A 98 7.80 -0.17 -11.29
N ASP A 99 7.94 1.02 -10.73
CA ASP A 99 8.25 2.21 -11.52
C ASP A 99 9.72 2.12 -11.96
N ASN A 100 9.94 1.84 -13.24
CA ASN A 100 11.26 1.97 -13.85
C ASN A 100 11.49 3.45 -14.19
N VAL A 101 11.75 4.29 -13.20
CA VAL A 101 12.26 5.64 -13.45
C VAL A 101 13.72 5.51 -13.88
N LYS A 102 13.94 5.39 -15.18
CA LYS A 102 15.25 5.65 -15.77
C LYS A 102 15.46 7.16 -15.76
N ASN A 103 16.19 7.67 -14.76
CA ASN A 103 16.79 9.00 -14.86
C ASN A 103 17.80 8.95 -16.01
N ASN A 104 17.55 9.77 -17.03
CA ASN A 104 18.44 10.00 -18.18
C ASN A 104 19.27 11.26 -17.90
#